data_AF-A0A520CPU0-F1
#
_entry.id   AF-A0A520CPU0-F1
#
_cell.length_a   1.000
_cell.length_b   1.000
_cell.length_c   1.000
_cell.angle_alpha   90.00
_cell.angle_beta   90.00
_cell.angle_gamma   90.00
#
_symmetry.space_group_name_H-M   'P 1'
#
loop_
_entity.id
_entity.type
_entity.pdbx_description
1 polymer ?
#
loop_
_entity_poly.entity_id
_entity_poly.type
_entity_poly.pdbx_seq_one_letter_code
_entity_poly.pdbx_strand_id
1 'polypeptide(L)'
;TANYSIDVHQLNEDISLNDTFLSNKTYANSSTIIGNKIGKIYPNTKYKVTDIVVGKPDTLKVVTPRLRIALDKTFILNNILYSVTEDLKTNVNFVKKFRGLKVQINKTNSTGNGGLMFFDFAGTNSSLELYYKKQNATSTTTIDTVAVNFPITTTSNPVAATIKHDYTGTAVATQLANPNTQYATTYLQPLAGLRNKISFPHLAKFSTNVGKVAVNKAELVIDLSTGSDIIPYGAAPRLSLYRYDIAERRQNLPDNNAGSQTSAGDVRNTGVFGGYFNTVTKQYVFVVTAYIQDLLDGKLVDYGTFLAPTPSTASEFSVFPSISTGARSVIGSYKKSPAAGDNVMKLNIYYTKIN
;
A
#
# COMPACT_ATOMS: atom_id res chain seq x y z
N THR A 1 23.84 -3.20 2.81
CA THR A 1 23.10 -2.83 1.58
C THR A 1 22.57 -4.10 0.94
N ALA A 2 21.27 -4.14 0.59
CA ALA A 2 20.66 -5.33 0.01
C ALA A 2 21.05 -5.53 -1.46
N ASN A 3 21.18 -6.79 -1.88
CA ASN A 3 21.35 -7.18 -3.28
C ASN A 3 20.14 -8.05 -3.67
N TYR A 4 19.49 -7.71 -4.78
CA TYR A 4 18.26 -8.37 -5.20
C TYR A 4 18.53 -9.29 -6.37
N SER A 5 17.89 -10.46 -6.38
CA SER A 5 17.69 -11.28 -7.58
C SER A 5 16.21 -11.25 -7.91
N ILE A 6 15.86 -10.73 -9.08
CA ILE A 6 14.50 -10.59 -9.56
C ILE A 6 14.32 -11.47 -10.78
N ASP A 7 13.39 -12.42 -10.68
CA ASP A 7 13.07 -13.36 -11.75
C ASP A 7 11.79 -12.92 -12.46
N VAL A 8 11.75 -13.16 -13.76
CA VAL A 8 10.56 -13.00 -14.60
C VAL A 8 10.13 -14.38 -15.07
N HIS A 9 8.84 -14.66 -14.92
CA HIS A 9 8.18 -15.87 -15.37
C HIS A 9 6.98 -15.51 -16.21
N GLN A 10 6.56 -16.40 -17.11
CA GLN A 10 5.26 -16.27 -17.76
C GLN A 10 4.14 -16.68 -16.80
N LEU A 11 3.02 -15.97 -16.80
CA LEU A 11 1.82 -16.39 -16.07
C LEU A 11 1.23 -17.67 -16.68
N ASN A 12 0.68 -18.54 -15.83
CA ASN A 12 -0.06 -19.72 -16.27
C ASN A 12 -1.57 -19.44 -16.36
N GLU A 13 -2.05 -18.37 -15.73
CA GLU A 13 -3.45 -17.96 -15.78
C GLU A 13 -3.60 -16.66 -16.57
N ASP A 14 -4.74 -16.52 -17.24
CA ASP A 14 -5.13 -15.27 -17.87
C ASP A 14 -5.76 -14.35 -16.81
N ILE A 15 -4.97 -13.38 -16.33
CA ILE A 15 -5.45 -12.45 -15.31
C ILE A 15 -6.39 -11.37 -15.88
N SER A 16 -6.53 -11.24 -17.21
CA SER A 16 -7.45 -10.30 -17.85
C SER A 16 -8.92 -10.67 -17.65
N LEU A 17 -9.19 -11.94 -17.33
CA LEU A 17 -10.53 -12.46 -17.03
C LEU A 17 -10.91 -12.31 -15.54
N ASN A 18 -10.02 -11.76 -14.71
CA ASN A 18 -10.31 -11.57 -13.29
C ASN A 18 -10.97 -10.20 -13.06
N ASP A 19 -12.10 -10.21 -12.33
CA ASP A 19 -12.76 -8.97 -11.90
C ASP A 19 -12.18 -8.40 -10.59
N THR A 20 -11.41 -9.21 -9.85
CA THR A 20 -10.87 -8.83 -8.54
C THR A 20 -9.40 -9.21 -8.39
N PHE A 21 -8.63 -8.29 -7.81
CA PHE A 21 -7.18 -8.41 -7.60
C PHE A 21 -6.85 -8.17 -6.12
N LEU A 22 -7.23 -9.15 -5.28
CA LEU A 22 -6.93 -9.09 -3.85
C LEU A 22 -5.42 -9.08 -3.60
N SER A 23 -4.96 -8.28 -2.64
CA SER A 23 -3.53 -8.13 -2.33
C SER A 23 -2.86 -9.44 -1.89
N ASN A 24 -3.62 -10.41 -1.38
CA ASN A 24 -3.12 -11.72 -0.96
C ASN A 24 -3.32 -12.82 -2.02
N LYS A 25 -3.93 -12.50 -3.18
CA LYS A 25 -4.11 -13.47 -4.27
C LYS A 25 -2.74 -13.86 -4.81
N THR A 26 -2.52 -15.16 -4.98
CA THR A 26 -1.32 -15.68 -5.64
C THR A 26 -1.64 -15.99 -7.10
N TYR A 27 -0.76 -15.56 -7.99
CA TYR A 27 -0.88 -15.83 -9.41
C TYR A 27 0.06 -16.95 -9.84
N ALA A 28 -0.47 -17.98 -10.50
CA ALA A 28 0.29 -19.13 -10.98
C ALA A 28 1.19 -18.72 -12.17
N ASN A 29 2.40 -19.28 -12.22
CA ASN A 29 3.38 -18.97 -13.24
C ASN A 29 4.21 -20.20 -13.61
N SER A 30 4.82 -20.17 -14.80
CA SER A 30 5.77 -21.18 -15.23
C SER A 30 6.98 -21.23 -14.31
N SER A 31 7.55 -22.42 -14.10
CA SER A 31 8.83 -22.59 -13.38
C SER A 31 10.03 -22.09 -14.18
N THR A 32 9.91 -21.96 -15.50
CA THR A 32 10.96 -21.43 -16.37
C THR A 32 11.19 -19.95 -16.09
N ILE A 33 12.46 -19.59 -15.83
CA ILE A 33 12.89 -18.20 -15.74
C ILE A 33 13.10 -17.69 -17.17
N ILE A 34 12.35 -16.64 -17.54
CA ILE A 34 12.40 -16.01 -18.87
C ILE A 34 13.03 -14.60 -18.80
N GLY A 35 13.62 -14.26 -17.67
CA GLY A 35 14.36 -13.02 -17.45
C GLY A 35 14.87 -12.97 -16.02
N ASN A 36 16.06 -12.43 -15.81
CA ASN A 36 16.63 -12.27 -14.47
C ASN A 36 17.42 -10.98 -14.37
N LYS A 37 17.30 -10.32 -13.22
CA LYS A 37 18.14 -9.18 -12.85
C LYS A 37 18.72 -9.40 -11.47
N ILE A 38 20.05 -9.48 -11.39
CA ILE A 38 20.78 -9.43 -10.13
C ILE A 38 21.40 -8.05 -9.95
N GLY A 39 21.30 -7.49 -8.75
CA GLY A 39 22.02 -6.27 -8.38
C GLY A 39 21.35 -5.43 -7.31
N LYS A 40 22.00 -4.32 -7.00
CA LYS A 40 21.44 -3.27 -6.16
C LYS A 40 20.42 -2.46 -6.94
N ILE A 41 19.39 -2.00 -6.25
CA ILE A 41 18.37 -1.12 -6.81
C ILE A 41 18.44 0.21 -6.08
N TYR A 42 18.39 1.29 -6.86
CA TYR A 42 18.49 2.65 -6.37
C TYR A 42 17.27 3.44 -6.84
N PRO A 43 16.15 3.42 -6.08
CA PRO A 43 14.87 3.99 -6.51
C PRO A 43 14.89 5.50 -6.78
N ASN A 44 15.94 6.21 -6.34
CA ASN A 44 16.09 7.65 -6.49
C ASN A 44 17.28 8.05 -7.40
N THR A 45 18.04 7.09 -7.92
CA THR A 45 19.26 7.37 -8.70
C THR A 45 18.96 7.30 -10.20
N LYS A 46 19.00 8.47 -10.86
CA LYS A 46 18.92 8.57 -12.32
C LYS A 46 20.12 7.88 -12.97
N TYR A 47 19.92 7.32 -14.15
CA TYR A 47 20.96 6.67 -14.93
C TYR A 47 20.76 6.90 -16.42
N LYS A 48 21.76 6.57 -17.24
CA LYS A 48 21.70 6.72 -18.70
C LYS A 48 21.33 5.41 -19.38
N VAL A 49 20.53 5.51 -20.42
CA VAL A 49 20.21 4.39 -21.33
C VAL A 49 20.46 4.83 -22.76
N THR A 50 20.72 3.85 -23.64
CA THR A 50 20.70 4.08 -25.08
C THR A 50 19.28 4.43 -25.52
N ASP A 51 19.14 5.58 -26.18
CA ASP A 51 17.94 6.09 -26.81
C ASP A 51 18.06 5.86 -28.32
N ILE A 52 17.09 5.16 -28.87
CA ILE A 52 17.09 4.76 -30.28
C ILE A 52 16.59 5.93 -31.12
N VAL A 53 17.43 6.42 -32.03
CA VAL A 53 17.11 7.59 -32.86
C VAL A 53 16.97 7.16 -34.30
N VAL A 54 15.74 7.13 -34.80
CA VAL A 54 15.45 6.68 -36.17
C VAL A 54 16.26 7.47 -37.19
N GLY A 55 17.03 6.76 -38.02
CA GLY A 55 17.85 7.32 -39.08
C GLY A 55 19.08 8.11 -38.62
N LYS A 56 19.47 8.04 -37.34
CA LYS A 56 20.64 8.73 -36.78
C LYS A 56 21.38 7.81 -35.81
N PRO A 57 22.63 8.15 -35.42
CA PRO A 57 23.31 7.42 -34.35
C PRO A 57 22.51 7.47 -33.05
N ASP A 58 22.38 6.30 -32.40
CA ASP A 58 21.77 6.16 -31.09
C ASP A 58 22.50 7.05 -30.06
N THR A 59 21.75 7.62 -29.12
CA THR A 59 22.31 8.57 -28.13
C THR A 59 22.12 8.08 -26.70
N LEU A 60 22.82 8.69 -25.73
CA LEU A 60 22.60 8.38 -24.33
C LEU A 60 21.62 9.37 -23.70
N LYS A 61 20.51 8.86 -23.16
CA LYS A 61 19.47 9.65 -22.49
C LYS A 61 19.43 9.35 -21.01
N VAL A 62 19.38 10.41 -20.20
CA VAL A 62 19.15 10.29 -18.76
C VAL A 62 17.68 9.96 -18.53
N VAL A 63 17.42 8.91 -17.74
CA VAL A 63 16.06 8.45 -17.42
C VAL A 63 15.82 8.46 -15.91
N THR A 64 14.55 8.53 -15.54
CA THR A 64 14.11 8.30 -14.17
C THR A 64 14.43 6.86 -13.74
N PRO A 65 14.59 6.61 -12.43
CA PRO A 65 14.82 5.26 -11.92
C PRO A 65 13.70 4.31 -12.35
N ARG A 66 14.04 3.24 -13.06
CA ARG A 66 13.11 2.20 -13.51
C ARG A 66 13.81 0.84 -13.50
N LEU A 67 13.05 -0.21 -13.20
CA LEU A 67 13.56 -1.58 -13.22
C LEU A 67 13.61 -2.08 -14.66
N ARG A 68 14.81 -2.41 -15.16
CA ARG A 68 15.00 -3.03 -16.48
C ARG A 68 15.49 -4.44 -16.31
N ILE A 69 14.75 -5.40 -16.86
CA ILE A 69 15.10 -6.81 -16.86
C ILE A 69 15.11 -7.28 -18.31
N ALA A 70 16.25 -7.81 -18.76
CA ALA A 70 16.33 -8.41 -20.08
C ALA A 70 15.57 -9.74 -20.06
N LEU A 71 14.68 -9.91 -21.03
CA LEU A 71 13.96 -11.17 -21.23
C LEU A 71 14.75 -12.09 -22.16
N ASP A 72 14.50 -13.40 -22.01
CA ASP A 72 15.09 -14.42 -22.85
C ASP A 72 14.65 -14.22 -24.31
N LYS A 73 15.65 -14.15 -25.20
CA LYS A 73 15.41 -13.85 -26.63
C LYS A 73 14.62 -14.96 -27.30
N THR A 74 14.95 -16.22 -27.00
CA THR A 74 14.29 -17.39 -27.59
C THR A 74 12.82 -17.44 -27.19
N PHE A 75 12.52 -17.15 -25.93
CA PHE A 75 11.16 -17.04 -25.42
C PHE A 75 10.35 -15.98 -26.17
N ILE A 76 10.91 -14.77 -26.35
CA ILE A 76 10.23 -13.68 -27.08
C ILE A 76 10.05 -14.03 -28.56
N LEU A 77 11.06 -14.63 -29.19
CA LEU A 77 10.95 -15.10 -30.58
C LEU A 77 9.80 -16.10 -30.73
N ASN A 78 9.75 -17.13 -29.88
CA ASN A 78 8.77 -18.21 -30.01
C ASN A 78 7.34 -17.85 -29.59
N ASN A 79 7.16 -16.83 -28.74
CA ASN A 79 5.84 -16.47 -28.20
C ASN A 79 5.27 -15.16 -28.74
N ILE A 80 6.08 -14.37 -29.45
CA ILE A 80 5.64 -13.11 -30.06
C ILE A 80 5.94 -13.09 -31.56
N LEU A 81 7.20 -13.22 -31.95
CA LEU A 81 7.61 -12.98 -33.36
C LEU A 81 7.32 -14.15 -34.30
N TYR A 82 7.42 -15.39 -33.82
CA TYR A 82 7.14 -16.61 -34.59
C TYR A 82 5.74 -17.14 -34.33
N SER A 83 4.88 -16.37 -33.66
CA SER A 83 3.48 -16.71 -33.45
C SER A 83 2.75 -16.78 -34.80
N VAL A 84 1.90 -17.79 -34.96
CA VAL A 84 1.11 -17.95 -36.19
C VAL A 84 0.06 -16.85 -36.31
N THR A 85 -0.38 -16.55 -37.53
CA THR A 85 -1.34 -15.46 -37.80
C THR A 85 -2.62 -15.58 -36.97
N GLU A 86 -3.11 -16.80 -36.70
CA GLU A 86 -4.31 -17.01 -35.89
C GLU A 86 -4.12 -16.58 -34.43
N ASP A 87 -2.94 -16.83 -33.84
CA ASP A 87 -2.61 -16.40 -32.48
C ASP A 87 -2.56 -14.87 -32.36
N LEU A 88 -2.19 -14.18 -33.45
CA LEU A 88 -2.04 -12.72 -33.49
C LEU A 88 -3.32 -11.98 -33.93
N LYS A 89 -4.37 -12.70 -34.33
CA LYS A 89 -5.58 -12.13 -34.93
C LYS A 89 -6.42 -11.31 -33.96
N THR A 90 -6.46 -11.72 -32.69
CA THR A 90 -7.25 -11.07 -31.64
C THR A 90 -6.49 -11.07 -30.32
N ASN A 91 -6.82 -10.12 -29.43
CA ASN A 91 -6.26 -10.10 -28.08
C ASN A 91 -6.55 -11.40 -27.32
N VAL A 92 -7.75 -11.97 -27.48
CA VAL A 92 -8.15 -13.23 -26.84
C VAL A 92 -7.26 -14.38 -27.31
N ASN A 93 -6.94 -14.45 -28.61
CA ASN A 93 -6.05 -15.48 -29.13
C ASN A 93 -4.61 -15.26 -28.63
N PHE A 94 -4.13 -14.02 -28.64
CA PHE A 94 -2.78 -13.71 -28.21
C PHE A 94 -2.57 -14.03 -26.73
N VAL A 95 -3.50 -13.66 -25.86
CA VAL A 95 -3.39 -13.91 -24.42
C VAL A 95 -3.38 -15.40 -24.08
N LYS A 96 -4.04 -16.26 -24.88
CA LYS A 96 -3.93 -17.73 -24.71
C LYS A 96 -2.49 -18.23 -24.87
N LYS A 97 -1.72 -17.62 -25.78
CA LYS A 97 -0.30 -17.91 -26.05
C LYS A 97 0.62 -17.17 -25.09
N PHE A 98 0.35 -15.89 -24.82
CA PHE A 98 1.12 -15.00 -23.96
C PHE A 98 0.25 -14.45 -22.82
N ARG A 99 0.11 -15.22 -21.73
CA ARG A 99 -0.79 -14.90 -20.60
C ARG A 99 -0.33 -13.76 -19.70
N GLY A 100 0.83 -13.16 -20.01
CA GLY A 100 1.43 -12.08 -19.24
C GLY A 100 2.69 -12.49 -18.46
N LEU A 101 3.24 -11.54 -17.72
CA LEU A 101 4.52 -11.66 -17.04
C LEU A 101 4.34 -11.51 -15.53
N LYS A 102 4.98 -12.38 -14.77
CA LYS A 102 5.12 -12.27 -13.32
C LYS A 102 6.56 -11.91 -12.98
N VAL A 103 6.72 -10.82 -12.25
CA VAL A 103 8.02 -10.39 -11.71
C VAL A 103 8.03 -10.73 -10.22
N GLN A 104 9.03 -11.47 -9.75
CA GLN A 104 9.12 -11.88 -8.35
C GLN A 104 10.55 -11.87 -7.81
N ILE A 105 10.68 -11.66 -6.51
CA ILE A 105 11.98 -11.75 -5.83
C ILE A 105 12.36 -13.23 -5.67
N ASN A 106 13.54 -13.58 -6.15
CA ASN A 106 14.20 -14.82 -5.81
C ASN A 106 14.85 -14.67 -4.43
N LYS A 107 14.15 -15.16 -3.41
CA LYS A 107 14.58 -15.01 -2.01
C LYS A 107 15.90 -15.71 -1.72
N THR A 108 16.15 -16.86 -2.35
CA THR A 108 17.38 -17.64 -2.16
C THR A 108 18.61 -16.89 -2.66
N ASN A 109 18.49 -16.21 -3.80
CA ASN A 109 19.60 -15.50 -4.45
C ASN A 109 19.67 -14.01 -4.06
N SER A 110 18.76 -13.53 -3.22
CA SER A 110 18.77 -12.17 -2.68
C SER A 110 19.46 -12.13 -1.32
N THR A 111 20.17 -11.06 -1.00
CA THR A 111 20.93 -10.93 0.26
C THR A 111 20.72 -9.57 0.93
N GLY A 112 21.00 -9.52 2.22
CA GLY A 112 20.83 -8.33 3.06
C GLY A 112 19.40 -8.11 3.56
N ASN A 113 19.13 -6.94 4.14
CA ASN A 113 17.89 -6.66 4.88
C ASN A 113 16.64 -6.44 4.00
N GLY A 114 16.74 -6.64 2.68
CA GLY A 114 15.68 -6.36 1.72
C GLY A 114 15.33 -4.87 1.59
N GLY A 115 14.13 -4.61 1.06
CA GLY A 115 13.59 -3.27 0.86
C GLY A 115 12.20 -3.31 0.23
N LEU A 116 11.55 -2.15 0.21
CA LEU A 116 10.24 -1.96 -0.38
C LEU A 116 10.34 -0.99 -1.56
N MET A 117 9.72 -1.35 -2.68
CA MET A 117 9.74 -0.57 -3.91
C MET A 117 8.31 -0.40 -4.43
N PHE A 118 7.96 0.84 -4.76
CA PHE A 118 6.70 1.16 -5.43
C PHE A 118 6.96 1.34 -6.92
N PHE A 119 6.04 0.83 -7.73
CA PHE A 119 6.06 0.98 -9.18
C PHE A 119 4.91 1.86 -9.62
N ASP A 120 5.20 2.84 -10.48
CA ASP A 120 4.21 3.68 -11.12
C ASP A 120 3.84 3.08 -12.48
N PHE A 121 2.61 2.53 -12.56
CA PHE A 121 2.01 2.01 -13.78
C PHE A 121 0.97 2.97 -14.39
N ALA A 122 0.80 4.16 -13.83
CA ALA A 122 -0.04 5.22 -14.39
C ALA A 122 0.76 6.10 -15.37
N GLY A 123 2.08 6.21 -15.18
CA GLY A 123 2.98 6.91 -16.10
C GLY A 123 3.28 6.17 -17.41
N THR A 124 4.08 6.79 -18.28
CA THR A 124 4.46 6.27 -19.62
C THR A 124 5.77 5.48 -19.62
N ASN A 125 6.42 5.33 -18.47
CA ASN A 125 7.78 4.76 -18.35
C ASN A 125 7.80 3.24 -18.13
N SER A 126 6.63 2.59 -18.14
CA SER A 126 6.44 1.16 -17.90
C SER A 126 6.04 0.47 -19.20
N SER A 127 6.90 -0.41 -19.71
CA SER A 127 6.68 -1.09 -20.99
C SER A 127 7.48 -2.39 -21.10
N LEU A 128 6.99 -3.28 -21.96
CA LEU A 128 7.82 -4.28 -22.62
C LEU A 128 8.39 -3.65 -23.90
N GLU A 129 9.71 -3.54 -24.00
CA GLU A 129 10.38 -2.90 -25.14
C GLU A 129 11.07 -3.99 -25.99
N LEU A 130 10.73 -4.07 -27.28
CA LEU A 130 11.39 -4.92 -28.26
C LEU A 130 12.30 -4.09 -29.14
N TYR A 131 13.59 -4.39 -29.11
CA TYR A 131 14.60 -3.77 -29.98
C TYR A 131 14.96 -4.73 -31.11
N TYR A 132 14.91 -4.27 -32.35
CA TYR A 132 15.23 -5.08 -33.52
C TYR A 132 15.94 -4.28 -34.60
N LYS A 133 16.62 -5.00 -35.49
CA LYS A 133 17.30 -4.42 -36.64
C LYS A 133 16.34 -4.37 -37.83
N LYS A 134 16.20 -3.20 -38.43
CA LYS A 134 15.36 -2.96 -39.60
C LYS A 134 16.20 -2.39 -40.72
N GLN A 135 16.12 -3.02 -41.89
CA GLN A 135 16.72 -2.49 -43.10
C GLN A 135 16.01 -1.19 -43.49
N ASN A 136 16.78 -0.18 -43.89
CA ASN A 136 16.22 1.07 -44.37
C ASN A 136 15.40 0.82 -45.65
N ALA A 137 14.23 1.44 -45.74
CA ALA A 137 13.33 1.29 -46.88
C ALA A 137 13.94 1.81 -48.20
N THR A 138 14.86 2.78 -48.14
CA THR A 138 15.48 3.39 -49.32
C THR A 138 16.93 2.94 -49.58
N SER A 139 17.58 2.30 -48.61
CA SER A 139 18.95 1.80 -48.76
C SER A 139 19.07 0.39 -48.17
N THR A 140 19.17 -0.60 -49.05
CA THR A 140 19.15 -2.02 -48.66
C THR A 140 20.39 -2.47 -47.89
N THR A 141 21.47 -1.70 -47.92
CA THR A 141 22.70 -1.97 -47.17
C THR A 141 22.72 -1.29 -45.80
N THR A 142 21.80 -0.36 -45.54
CA THR A 142 21.75 0.38 -44.28
C THR A 142 20.79 -0.29 -43.30
N ILE A 143 21.32 -0.72 -42.16
CA ILE A 143 20.54 -1.36 -41.09
C ILE A 143 20.45 -0.39 -39.91
N ASP A 144 19.23 -0.08 -39.48
CA ASP A 144 18.95 0.76 -38.32
C ASP A 144 18.48 -0.08 -37.13
N THR A 145 18.74 0.39 -35.91
CA THR A 145 18.06 -0.14 -34.71
C THR A 145 16.73 0.56 -34.58
N VAL A 146 15.66 -0.19 -34.37
CA VAL A 146 14.34 0.37 -34.05
C VAL A 146 13.77 -0.32 -32.83
N ALA A 147 12.80 0.32 -32.18
CA ALA A 147 12.12 -0.22 -31.01
C ALA A 147 10.60 -0.16 -31.19
N VAL A 148 9.93 -1.19 -30.67
CA VAL A 148 8.48 -1.20 -30.46
C VAL A 148 8.24 -1.33 -28.96
N ASN A 149 7.36 -0.47 -28.44
CA ASN A 149 7.01 -0.42 -27.04
C ASN A 149 5.58 -0.95 -26.84
N PHE A 150 5.42 -1.91 -25.94
CA PHE A 150 4.14 -2.40 -25.45
C PHE A 150 3.92 -1.81 -24.04
N PRO A 151 3.11 -0.75 -23.89
CA PRO A 151 2.92 -0.10 -22.60
C PRO A 151 2.30 -1.04 -21.57
N ILE A 152 2.79 -0.96 -20.32
CA ILE A 152 2.19 -1.62 -19.16
C ILE A 152 1.43 -0.54 -18.39
N THR A 153 0.12 -0.47 -18.61
CA THR A 153 -0.77 0.52 -17.98
C THR A 153 -1.96 -0.17 -17.35
N THR A 154 -2.48 0.41 -16.26
CA THR A 154 -3.67 -0.10 -15.55
C THR A 154 -4.97 0.07 -16.35
N THR A 155 -4.94 0.83 -17.45
CA THR A 155 -6.10 1.09 -18.32
C THR A 155 -6.27 0.06 -19.43
N SER A 156 -5.19 -0.61 -19.85
CA SER A 156 -5.21 -1.50 -21.01
C SER A 156 -5.29 -2.97 -20.58
N ASN A 157 -4.62 -3.34 -19.50
CA ASN A 157 -4.59 -4.69 -18.96
C ASN A 157 -4.42 -4.62 -17.43
N PRO A 158 -4.90 -5.63 -16.68
CA PRO A 158 -4.75 -5.61 -15.24
C PRO A 158 -3.28 -5.75 -14.83
N VAL A 159 -2.89 -4.94 -13.83
CA VAL A 159 -1.63 -5.07 -13.12
C VAL A 159 -1.98 -5.40 -11.67
N ALA A 160 -1.44 -6.51 -11.17
CA ALA A 160 -1.74 -7.00 -9.85
C ALA A 160 -0.46 -7.30 -9.05
N ALA A 161 -0.55 -7.14 -7.73
CA ALA A 161 0.54 -7.42 -6.81
C ALA A 161 0.08 -8.42 -5.74
N THR A 162 0.93 -9.40 -5.45
CA THR A 162 0.79 -10.28 -4.30
C THR A 162 1.66 -9.75 -3.16
N ILE A 163 1.07 -9.53 -2.00
CA ILE A 163 1.72 -9.08 -0.78
C ILE A 163 1.53 -10.16 0.28
N LYS A 164 2.64 -10.60 0.87
CA LYS A 164 2.66 -11.55 1.99
C LYS A 164 3.56 -11.00 3.08
N HIS A 165 3.02 -10.91 4.30
CA HIS A 165 3.79 -10.61 5.49
C HIS A 165 4.15 -11.92 6.20
N ASP A 166 5.37 -12.01 6.72
CA ASP A 166 5.81 -13.10 7.57
C ASP A 166 6.20 -12.50 8.92
N TYR A 167 5.47 -12.88 9.96
CA TYR A 167 5.66 -12.39 11.32
C TYR A 167 6.36 -13.42 12.22
N THR A 168 6.73 -14.58 11.67
CA THR A 168 7.33 -15.68 12.43
C THR A 168 8.58 -15.19 13.18
N GLY A 169 8.68 -15.53 14.47
CA GLY A 169 9.80 -15.13 15.31
C GLY A 169 9.82 -13.65 15.73
N THR A 170 8.74 -12.89 15.50
CA THR A 170 8.64 -11.48 15.91
C THR A 170 7.63 -11.29 17.05
N ALA A 171 7.73 -10.18 17.78
CA ALA A 171 6.73 -9.79 18.78
C ALA A 171 5.32 -9.63 18.19
N VAL A 172 5.21 -9.31 16.90
CA VAL A 172 3.93 -9.22 16.19
C VAL A 172 3.22 -10.58 16.17
N ALA A 173 3.93 -11.68 15.91
CA ALA A 173 3.31 -13.01 15.93
C ALA A 173 2.73 -13.35 17.30
N THR A 174 3.42 -12.99 18.39
CA THR A 174 2.91 -13.17 19.75
C THR A 174 1.62 -12.38 19.99
N GLN A 175 1.54 -11.13 19.53
CA GLN A 175 0.34 -10.29 19.68
C GLN A 175 -0.82 -10.80 18.83
N LEU A 176 -0.55 -11.25 17.59
CA LEU A 176 -1.56 -11.84 16.72
C LEU A 176 -2.12 -13.16 17.27
N ALA A 177 -1.31 -13.96 17.95
CA ALA A 177 -1.76 -15.17 18.64
C ALA A 177 -2.60 -14.88 19.89
N ASN A 178 -2.49 -13.67 20.46
CA ASN A 178 -3.16 -13.28 21.70
C ASN A 178 -3.84 -11.90 21.55
N PRO A 179 -4.82 -11.74 20.63
CA PRO A 179 -5.33 -10.43 20.23
C PRO A 179 -6.13 -9.68 21.31
N ASN A 180 -6.54 -10.38 22.38
CA ASN A 180 -7.28 -9.80 23.52
C ASN A 180 -6.38 -9.37 24.68
N THR A 181 -5.05 -9.58 24.56
CA THR A 181 -4.08 -9.19 25.58
C THR A 181 -3.61 -7.75 25.31
N GLN A 182 -3.58 -6.93 26.37
CA GLN A 182 -3.01 -5.59 26.30
C GLN A 182 -1.49 -5.67 26.31
N TYR A 183 -0.83 -5.07 25.32
CA TYR A 183 0.62 -4.91 25.26
C TYR A 183 1.00 -3.45 25.40
N ALA A 184 2.13 -3.13 26.05
CA ALA A 184 2.59 -1.75 26.21
C ALA A 184 2.89 -1.06 24.87
N THR A 185 3.34 -1.84 23.89
CA THR A 185 3.65 -1.39 22.54
C THR A 185 2.94 -2.26 21.53
N THR A 186 2.38 -1.67 20.48
CA THR A 186 1.67 -2.36 19.39
C THR A 186 2.13 -1.85 18.03
N TYR A 187 1.78 -2.57 16.96
CA TYR A 187 2.37 -2.38 15.64
C TYR A 187 1.31 -2.16 14.56
N LEU A 188 1.49 -1.12 13.78
CA LEU A 188 0.68 -0.80 12.61
C LEU A 188 1.54 -0.91 11.36
N GLN A 189 1.07 -1.63 10.34
CA GLN A 189 1.84 -1.89 9.12
C GLN A 189 0.95 -1.75 7.87
N PRO A 190 1.37 -0.99 6.84
CA PRO A 190 0.60 -0.80 5.62
C PRO A 190 0.68 -2.05 4.72
N LEU A 191 0.28 -1.93 3.45
CA LEU A 191 0.28 -3.01 2.46
C LEU A 191 -0.62 -4.17 2.90
N ALA A 192 -1.84 -3.83 3.34
CA ALA A 192 -2.79 -4.76 3.93
C ALA A 192 -2.22 -5.61 5.10
N GLY A 193 -1.25 -5.04 5.84
CA GLY A 193 -0.66 -5.65 7.02
C GLY A 193 -1.49 -5.43 8.28
N LEU A 194 -0.84 -4.90 9.31
CA LEU A 194 -1.39 -4.80 10.66
C LEU A 194 -2.26 -3.55 10.86
N ARG A 195 -3.37 -3.74 11.57
CA ARG A 195 -4.22 -2.69 12.14
C ARG A 195 -4.48 -3.03 13.60
N ASN A 196 -4.73 -2.00 14.42
CA ASN A 196 -5.10 -2.20 15.81
C ASN A 196 -6.60 -2.03 15.99
N LYS A 197 -7.21 -2.84 16.86
CA LYS A 197 -8.54 -2.60 17.41
C LYS A 197 -8.40 -1.81 18.70
N ILE A 198 -9.16 -0.74 18.83
CA ILE A 198 -9.30 0.10 20.02
C ILE A 198 -10.70 -0.16 20.59
N SER A 199 -10.81 -0.14 21.92
CA SER A 199 -12.09 -0.26 22.61
C SER A 199 -12.15 0.73 23.76
N PHE A 200 -13.36 1.16 24.11
CA PHE A 200 -13.60 2.16 25.14
C PHE A 200 -14.36 1.59 26.36
N PRO A 201 -13.83 0.56 27.05
CA PRO A 201 -14.56 -0.20 28.06
C PRO A 201 -14.93 0.60 29.32
N HIS A 202 -14.37 1.81 29.48
CA HIS A 202 -14.56 2.65 30.66
C HIS A 202 -15.50 3.84 30.46
N LEU A 203 -15.98 4.10 29.22
CA LEU A 203 -16.89 5.23 28.97
C LEU A 203 -18.25 5.06 29.65
N ALA A 204 -18.80 3.84 29.66
CA ALA A 204 -20.05 3.55 30.36
C ALA A 204 -19.94 3.85 31.86
N LYS A 205 -18.84 3.41 32.50
CA LYS A 205 -18.57 3.70 33.93
C LYS A 205 -18.38 5.19 34.18
N PHE A 206 -17.74 5.91 33.26
CA PHE A 206 -17.59 7.36 33.34
C PHE A 206 -18.96 8.06 33.35
N SER A 207 -19.88 7.67 32.46
CA SER A 207 -21.24 8.22 32.40
C SER A 207 -22.00 7.98 33.71
N THR A 208 -21.93 6.76 34.27
CA THR A 208 -22.55 6.43 35.57
C THR A 208 -22.01 7.28 36.72
N ASN A 209 -20.70 7.55 36.74
CA ASN A 209 -20.06 8.27 37.85
C ASN A 209 -20.25 9.80 37.78
N VAL A 210 -20.23 10.37 36.58
CA VAL A 210 -20.27 11.84 36.40
C VAL A 210 -21.71 12.34 36.19
N GLY A 211 -22.58 11.51 35.63
CA GLY A 211 -23.91 11.88 35.16
C GLY A 211 -23.90 12.28 33.68
N LYS A 212 -25.00 12.89 33.23
CA LYS A 212 -25.15 13.33 31.84
C LYS A 212 -24.15 14.46 31.54
N VAL A 213 -23.45 14.38 30.41
CA VAL A 213 -22.47 15.39 30.00
C VAL A 213 -22.66 15.81 28.56
N ALA A 214 -22.34 17.07 28.27
CA ALA A 214 -22.06 17.54 26.91
C ALA A 214 -20.55 17.51 26.70
N VAL A 215 -20.07 16.74 25.72
CA VAL A 215 -18.67 16.70 25.31
C VAL A 215 -18.41 17.91 24.43
N ASN A 216 -17.63 18.86 24.94
CA ASN A 216 -17.22 20.05 24.21
C ASN A 216 -16.10 19.73 23.22
N LYS A 217 -15.20 18.82 23.61
CA LYS A 217 -14.09 18.34 22.79
C LYS A 217 -13.62 16.99 23.29
N ALA A 218 -13.34 16.05 22.37
CA ALA A 218 -12.60 14.84 22.70
C ALA A 218 -11.45 14.62 21.71
N GLU A 219 -10.27 14.29 22.24
CA GLU A 219 -9.07 14.03 21.45
C GLU A 219 -8.48 12.67 21.78
N LEU A 220 -8.36 11.81 20.77
CA LEU A 220 -7.59 10.58 20.87
C LEU A 220 -6.15 10.89 20.45
N VAL A 221 -5.25 10.90 21.43
CA VAL A 221 -3.82 11.16 21.25
C VAL A 221 -3.05 9.85 21.33
N ILE A 222 -2.18 9.61 20.37
CA ILE A 222 -1.46 8.37 20.18
C ILE A 222 0.02 8.69 20.05
N ASP A 223 0.79 8.29 21.05
CA ASP A 223 2.25 8.47 21.04
C ASP A 223 2.91 7.43 20.13
N LEU A 224 3.91 7.89 19.38
CA LEU A 224 4.81 7.01 18.65
C LEU A 224 5.95 6.56 19.60
N SER A 225 6.34 5.29 19.52
CA SER A 225 7.51 4.79 20.24
C SER A 225 8.79 5.53 19.83
N THR A 226 9.53 6.01 20.82
CA THR A 226 10.83 6.67 20.64
C THR A 226 11.77 5.82 19.78
N GLY A 227 12.37 6.44 18.75
CA GLY A 227 13.31 5.78 17.85
C GLY A 227 12.68 4.86 16.80
N SER A 228 11.35 4.82 16.70
CA SER A 228 10.66 4.01 15.68
C SER A 228 10.40 4.74 14.35
N ASP A 229 10.68 6.04 14.27
CA ASP A 229 10.56 6.89 13.08
C ASP A 229 11.87 7.00 12.27
N ILE A 230 12.64 5.92 12.21
CA ILE A 230 13.97 5.88 11.56
C ILE A 230 13.96 5.18 10.19
N ILE A 231 14.89 5.58 9.32
CA ILE A 231 15.13 4.93 8.01
C ILE A 231 15.52 3.45 8.22
N PRO A 232 15.03 2.50 7.39
CA PRO A 232 14.34 2.69 6.11
C PRO A 232 12.82 2.85 6.18
N TYR A 233 12.22 2.73 7.37
CA TYR A 233 10.76 2.82 7.53
C TYR A 233 10.42 3.86 8.59
N GLY A 234 10.15 5.09 8.13
CA GLY A 234 9.67 6.16 9.00
C GLY A 234 8.26 5.90 9.53
N ALA A 235 7.85 6.77 10.46
CA ALA A 235 6.49 6.84 10.97
C ALA A 235 5.48 6.95 9.82
N ALA A 236 4.33 6.27 9.92
CA ALA A 236 3.26 6.46 8.97
C ALA A 236 2.91 7.95 8.90
N PRO A 237 2.84 8.58 7.71
CA PRO A 237 2.61 10.01 7.62
C PRO A 237 1.22 10.40 8.16
N ARG A 238 0.28 9.45 8.13
CA ARG A 238 -1.06 9.58 8.68
C ARG A 238 -1.57 8.20 9.13
N LEU A 239 -2.47 8.20 10.11
CA LEU A 239 -3.28 7.04 10.47
C LEU A 239 -4.74 7.31 10.09
N SER A 240 -5.46 6.27 9.69
CA SER A 240 -6.92 6.28 9.57
C SER A 240 -7.56 5.71 10.84
N LEU A 241 -8.68 6.30 11.25
CA LEU A 241 -9.50 5.85 12.37
C LEU A 241 -10.92 5.64 11.86
N TYR A 242 -11.43 4.42 12.01
CA TYR A 242 -12.75 4.01 11.52
C TYR A 242 -13.40 3.02 12.47
N ARG A 243 -14.68 2.73 12.28
CA ARG A 243 -15.44 1.79 13.11
C ARG A 243 -16.13 0.72 12.28
N TYR A 244 -16.68 -0.28 12.94
CA TYR A 244 -17.65 -1.21 12.36
C TYR A 244 -19.09 -0.76 12.63
N ASP A 245 -19.98 -1.07 11.68
CA ASP A 245 -21.42 -1.13 11.92
C ASP A 245 -21.81 -2.51 12.50
N ILE A 246 -23.11 -2.70 12.75
CA ILE A 246 -23.66 -3.96 13.26
C ILE A 246 -23.42 -5.17 12.33
N ALA A 247 -23.16 -4.93 11.05
CA ALA A 247 -22.85 -5.95 10.05
C ALA A 247 -21.33 -6.10 9.82
N GLU A 248 -20.51 -5.57 10.73
CA GLU A 248 -19.04 -5.57 10.66
C GLU A 248 -18.45 -4.88 9.42
N ARG A 249 -19.22 -3.98 8.80
CA ARG A 249 -18.74 -3.19 7.66
C ARG A 249 -18.02 -1.95 8.16
N ARG A 250 -16.94 -1.59 7.48
CA ARG A 250 -16.16 -0.39 7.79
C ARG A 250 -16.98 0.86 7.54
N GLN A 251 -17.08 1.71 8.56
CA GLN A 251 -17.75 3.00 8.51
C GLN A 251 -16.85 4.09 9.07
N ASN A 252 -17.04 5.31 8.56
CA ASN A 252 -16.45 6.48 9.18
C ASN A 252 -17.03 6.72 10.59
N LEU A 253 -16.25 7.40 11.44
CA LEU A 253 -16.76 8.00 12.67
C LEU A 253 -17.62 9.22 12.30
N PRO A 254 -18.58 9.62 13.15
CA PRO A 254 -19.34 10.88 12.99
C PRO A 254 -18.46 12.09 12.68
N ASP A 255 -17.33 12.23 13.38
CA ASP A 255 -16.37 13.33 13.21
C ASP A 255 -15.69 13.37 11.84
N ASN A 256 -15.78 12.28 11.06
CA ASN A 256 -15.15 12.10 9.77
C ASN A 256 -16.14 11.54 8.74
N ASN A 257 -17.44 11.84 8.84
CA ASN A 257 -18.40 11.31 7.90
C ASN A 257 -18.92 12.40 6.96
N ALA A 258 -18.23 12.63 5.84
CA ALA A 258 -18.68 13.58 4.82
C ALA A 258 -19.89 13.10 4.00
N GLY A 259 -20.30 11.84 4.16
CA GLY A 259 -21.32 11.22 3.31
C GLY A 259 -20.78 10.81 1.95
N SER A 260 -21.69 10.51 1.03
CA SER A 260 -21.42 10.18 -0.36
C SER A 260 -22.46 10.83 -1.25
N GLN A 261 -22.37 10.61 -2.57
CA GLN A 261 -23.41 11.02 -3.52
C GLN A 261 -24.78 10.38 -3.23
N THR A 262 -24.82 9.25 -2.52
CA THR A 262 -26.03 8.45 -2.27
C THR A 262 -26.44 8.37 -0.80
N SER A 263 -25.63 8.91 0.11
CA SER A 263 -25.87 8.86 1.55
C SER A 263 -25.47 10.18 2.21
N ALA A 264 -26.36 10.73 3.03
CA ALA A 264 -26.02 11.91 3.83
C ALA A 264 -24.86 11.63 4.79
N GLY A 265 -23.97 12.61 4.93
CA GLY A 265 -22.92 12.59 5.95
C GLY A 265 -23.46 12.88 7.34
N ASP A 266 -22.55 12.92 8.31
CA ASP A 266 -22.87 13.43 9.64
C ASP A 266 -22.68 14.95 9.64
N VAL A 267 -23.70 15.68 10.09
CA VAL A 267 -23.70 17.15 10.14
C VAL A 267 -22.64 17.72 11.08
N ARG A 268 -22.09 16.89 11.98
CA ARG A 268 -21.04 17.27 12.93
C ARG A 268 -19.63 17.10 12.35
N ASN A 269 -19.50 16.61 11.12
CA ASN A 269 -18.21 16.59 10.42
C ASN A 269 -17.80 18.02 10.07
N THR A 270 -16.74 18.51 10.70
CA THR A 270 -16.18 19.86 10.50
C THR A 270 -14.94 19.88 9.61
N GLY A 271 -14.49 18.73 9.09
CA GLY A 271 -13.25 18.60 8.33
C GLY A 271 -11.97 18.69 9.18
N VAL A 272 -12.08 18.54 10.51
CA VAL A 272 -10.96 18.66 11.46
C VAL A 272 -10.70 17.32 12.16
N PHE A 273 -10.67 16.21 11.42
CA PHE A 273 -10.56 14.87 12.02
C PHE A 273 -9.13 14.51 12.48
N GLY A 274 -8.11 14.99 11.77
CA GLY A 274 -6.70 14.82 12.15
C GLY A 274 -6.07 13.49 11.71
N GLY A 275 -5.25 12.89 12.58
CA GLY A 275 -4.52 11.64 12.33
C GLY A 275 -3.17 11.80 11.61
N TYR A 276 -2.73 13.02 11.33
CA TYR A 276 -1.40 13.29 10.77
C TYR A 276 -0.30 13.10 11.82
N PHE A 277 0.85 12.61 11.38
CA PHE A 277 2.02 12.50 12.25
C PHE A 277 2.62 13.88 12.52
N ASN A 278 2.71 14.25 13.79
CA ASN A 278 3.45 15.44 14.22
C ASN A 278 4.90 15.05 14.53
N THR A 279 5.85 15.55 13.73
CA THR A 279 7.27 15.22 13.86
C THR A 279 7.96 15.84 15.09
N VAL A 280 7.37 16.88 15.67
CA VAL A 280 7.86 17.58 16.86
C VAL A 280 7.40 16.88 18.12
N THR A 281 6.10 16.64 18.26
CA THR A 281 5.52 15.99 19.44
C THR A 281 5.55 14.47 19.39
N LYS A 282 5.92 13.89 18.23
CA LYS A 282 5.97 12.44 17.97
C LYS A 282 4.62 11.74 18.22
N GLN A 283 3.54 12.37 17.76
CA GLN A 283 2.16 11.96 18.05
C GLN A 283 1.25 11.98 16.82
N TYR A 284 0.17 11.22 16.92
CA TYR A 284 -1.03 11.36 16.10
C TYR A 284 -2.17 11.84 16.99
N VAL A 285 -2.98 12.78 16.51
CA VAL A 285 -4.14 13.31 17.25
C VAL A 285 -5.37 13.24 16.36
N PHE A 286 -6.44 12.63 16.87
CA PHE A 286 -7.76 12.64 16.24
C PHE A 286 -8.75 13.43 17.08
N VAL A 287 -9.60 14.21 16.43
CA VAL A 287 -10.79 14.79 17.07
C VAL A 287 -11.93 13.78 16.94
N VAL A 288 -12.47 13.35 18.08
CA VAL A 288 -13.49 12.28 18.19
C VAL A 288 -14.67 12.72 19.06
N THR A 289 -14.94 14.03 19.09
CA THR A 289 -15.94 14.67 19.94
C THR A 289 -17.33 14.07 19.75
N ALA A 290 -17.81 14.01 18.51
CA ALA A 290 -19.14 13.50 18.18
C ALA A 290 -19.23 11.99 18.44
N TYR A 291 -18.18 11.24 18.11
CA TYR A 291 -18.14 9.81 18.35
C TYR A 291 -18.22 9.47 19.84
N ILE A 292 -17.44 10.16 20.69
CA ILE A 292 -17.47 9.93 22.14
C ILE A 292 -18.82 10.36 22.75
N GLN A 293 -19.41 11.47 22.30
CA GLN A 293 -20.77 11.85 22.74
C GLN A 293 -21.79 10.76 22.41
N ASP A 294 -21.78 10.22 21.19
CA ASP A 294 -22.74 9.19 20.77
C ASP A 294 -22.59 7.87 21.53
N LEU A 295 -21.35 7.49 21.90
CA LEU A 295 -21.09 6.34 22.76
C LEU A 295 -21.60 6.57 24.20
N LEU A 296 -21.43 7.79 24.75
CA LEU A 296 -21.92 8.14 26.08
C LEU A 296 -23.45 8.22 26.16
N ASP A 297 -24.09 8.73 25.10
CA ASP A 297 -25.55 8.83 24.96
C ASP A 297 -26.22 7.48 24.63
N GLY A 298 -25.44 6.44 24.30
CA GLY A 298 -25.95 5.14 23.84
C GLY A 298 -26.57 5.17 22.44
N LYS A 299 -26.35 6.24 21.66
CA LYS A 299 -26.79 6.35 20.26
C LYS A 299 -25.97 5.47 19.33
N LEU A 300 -24.72 5.20 19.70
CA LEU A 300 -23.83 4.27 19.01
C LEU A 300 -23.35 3.17 19.94
N VAL A 301 -23.19 1.97 19.37
CA VAL A 301 -22.53 0.82 19.99
C VAL A 301 -21.17 0.65 19.33
N ASP A 302 -20.11 0.45 20.12
CA ASP A 302 -18.76 0.17 19.63
C ASP A 302 -18.64 -1.31 19.24
N TYR A 303 -18.94 -1.64 17.98
CA TYR A 303 -18.69 -2.97 17.39
C TYR A 303 -17.19 -3.21 17.08
N GLY A 304 -16.35 -2.20 17.29
CA GLY A 304 -14.93 -2.21 17.02
C GLY A 304 -14.49 -0.92 16.36
N THR A 305 -13.54 -0.25 16.99
CA THR A 305 -12.85 0.93 16.45
C THR A 305 -11.46 0.51 16.00
N PHE A 306 -11.01 0.95 14.84
CA PHE A 306 -9.77 0.47 14.23
C PHE A 306 -8.87 1.61 13.79
N LEU A 307 -7.57 1.39 13.98
CA LEU A 307 -6.50 2.29 13.61
C LEU A 307 -5.60 1.59 12.59
N ALA A 308 -5.29 2.25 11.47
CA ALA A 308 -4.43 1.69 10.43
C ALA A 308 -3.55 2.75 9.74
N PRO A 309 -2.37 2.40 9.20
CA PRO A 309 -1.57 3.34 8.41
C PRO A 309 -2.27 3.73 7.10
N THR A 310 -2.17 5.01 6.74
CA THR A 310 -2.69 5.55 5.48
C THR A 310 -1.70 6.57 4.90
N PRO A 311 -1.55 6.71 3.57
CA PRO A 311 -0.68 7.72 2.98
C PRO A 311 -1.23 9.13 3.29
N SER A 312 -0.37 10.14 3.28
CA SER A 312 -0.77 11.54 3.47
C SER A 312 -1.72 12.05 2.39
N THR A 313 -1.68 11.44 1.20
CA THR A 313 -2.51 11.80 0.04
C THR A 313 -3.81 11.00 -0.05
N ALA A 314 -4.03 10.02 0.82
CA ALA A 314 -5.35 9.40 0.91
C ALA A 314 -6.35 10.44 1.42
N SER A 315 -7.58 10.39 0.92
CA SER A 315 -8.67 11.14 1.52
C SER A 315 -8.75 10.78 3.01
N GLU A 316 -9.14 11.75 3.84
CA GLU A 316 -9.24 11.61 5.30
C GLU A 316 -10.12 10.42 5.72
N PHE A 317 -10.95 9.94 4.78
CA PHE A 317 -11.99 8.93 4.89
C PHE A 317 -11.59 7.53 4.41
N SER A 318 -10.30 7.28 4.10
CA SER A 318 -9.88 5.95 3.63
C SER A 318 -9.96 4.90 4.76
N VAL A 319 -11.09 4.21 4.83
CA VAL A 319 -11.30 3.08 5.73
C VAL A 319 -10.73 1.76 5.20
N PHE A 320 -10.28 1.74 3.93
CA PHE A 320 -9.68 0.56 3.30
C PHE A 320 -8.16 0.54 3.52
N PRO A 321 -7.55 -0.66 3.61
CA PRO A 321 -6.10 -0.78 3.77
C PRO A 321 -5.38 -0.18 2.57
N SER A 322 -4.44 0.73 2.82
CA SER A 322 -3.62 1.31 1.76
C SER A 322 -2.53 0.34 1.31
N ILE A 323 -2.31 0.30 -0.01
CA ILE A 323 -1.19 -0.39 -0.67
C ILE A 323 -0.16 0.58 -1.28
N SER A 324 -0.29 1.88 -1.02
CA SER A 324 0.52 2.94 -1.64
C SER A 324 1.50 3.63 -0.68
N THR A 325 1.66 3.09 0.53
CA THR A 325 2.66 3.56 1.50
C THR A 325 3.40 2.39 2.13
N GLY A 326 4.68 2.61 2.43
CA GLY A 326 5.55 1.66 3.14
C GLY A 326 5.81 2.04 4.60
N ALA A 327 5.35 3.21 5.01
CA ALA A 327 5.61 3.76 6.33
C ALA A 327 4.71 3.08 7.38
N ARG A 328 5.30 2.78 8.53
CA ARG A 328 4.68 1.99 9.61
C ARG A 328 4.68 2.79 10.90
N SER A 329 3.92 2.36 11.89
CA SER A 329 3.94 3.01 13.21
C SER A 329 4.04 1.98 14.31
N VAL A 330 4.96 2.23 15.24
CA VAL A 330 5.06 1.50 16.50
C VAL A 330 4.51 2.44 17.56
N ILE A 331 3.42 2.07 18.20
CA ILE A 331 2.66 2.97 19.06
C ILE A 331 2.52 2.42 20.46
N GLY A 332 2.39 3.33 21.43
CA GLY A 332 2.02 3.00 22.79
C GLY A 332 0.57 2.55 22.91
N SER A 333 0.23 2.09 24.09
CA SER A 333 -1.12 1.63 24.40
C SER A 333 -1.66 2.29 25.66
N TYR A 334 -2.89 1.96 26.06
CA TYR A 334 -3.43 2.46 27.32
C TYR A 334 -2.57 2.00 28.50
N LYS A 335 -2.20 2.96 29.35
CA LYS A 335 -1.57 2.72 30.65
C LYS A 335 -2.36 3.49 31.71
N LYS A 336 -2.76 2.82 32.78
CA LYS A 336 -3.38 3.49 33.94
C LYS A 336 -2.31 4.32 34.65
N SER A 337 -2.61 5.60 34.90
CA SER A 337 -1.71 6.55 35.57
C SER A 337 -0.30 6.60 34.96
N PRO A 338 -0.18 7.03 33.68
CA PRO A 338 1.11 7.12 33.03
C PRO A 338 1.98 8.21 33.68
N ALA A 339 3.29 7.94 33.76
CA ALA A 339 4.28 8.95 34.08
C ALA A 339 4.49 9.89 32.89
N ALA A 340 4.99 11.10 33.15
CA ALA A 340 5.38 12.02 32.09
C ALA A 340 6.43 11.37 31.17
N GLY A 341 6.18 11.39 29.85
CA GLY A 341 7.06 10.77 28.85
C GLY A 341 6.80 9.29 28.58
N ASP A 342 5.85 8.65 29.28
CA ASP A 342 5.38 7.32 28.87
C ASP A 342 4.77 7.38 27.47
N ASN A 343 5.10 6.39 26.65
CA ASN A 343 4.50 6.19 25.33
C ASN A 343 3.12 5.56 25.48
N VAL A 344 2.06 6.35 25.30
CA VAL A 344 0.67 5.91 25.55
C VAL A 344 -0.30 6.28 24.45
N MET A 345 -1.44 5.58 24.47
CA MET A 345 -2.67 6.02 23.83
C MET A 345 -3.60 6.59 24.91
N LYS A 346 -4.08 7.82 24.72
CA LYS A 346 -4.93 8.54 25.69
C LYS A 346 -6.12 9.20 25.00
N LEU A 347 -7.26 9.20 25.69
CA LEU A 347 -8.45 9.93 25.30
C LEU A 347 -8.64 11.10 26.26
N ASN A 348 -8.48 12.32 25.77
CA ASN A 348 -8.77 13.54 26.50
C ASN A 348 -10.23 13.93 26.26
N ILE A 349 -11.01 14.14 27.31
CA ILE A 349 -12.42 14.55 27.21
C ILE A 349 -12.60 15.86 27.98
N TYR A 350 -12.99 16.91 27.28
CA TYR A 350 -13.40 18.19 27.83
C TYR A 350 -14.91 18.28 27.76
N TYR A 351 -15.57 18.39 28.91
CA TYR A 351 -17.02 18.27 28.99
C TYR A 351 -17.63 19.26 29.98
N THR A 352 -18.91 19.54 29.75
CA THR A 352 -19.78 20.27 30.69
C THR A 352 -20.74 19.26 31.29
N LYS A 353 -20.81 19.23 32.64
CA LYS A 353 -21.82 18.43 33.32
C LYS A 353 -23.20 19.05 33.13
N ILE A 354 -24.17 18.24 32.74
CA ILE A 354 -25.58 18.62 32.63
C ILE A 354 -26.28 18.11 33.88
N ASN A 355 -26.90 19.02 34.62
CA ASN A 355 -27.67 18.68 35.82
C ASN A 355 -29.00 18.03 35.49
#